data_AF-A0A6J1DXL4-F1
#
_entry.id   AF-A0A6J1DXL4-F1
#
_cell.length_a   1.000
_cell.length_b   1.000
_cell.length_c   1.000
_cell.angle_alpha   90.00
_cell.angle_beta   90.00
_cell.angle_gamma   90.00
#
_symmetry.space_group_name_H-M   'P 1'
#
loop_
_entity.id
_entity.type
_entity.pdbx_description
1 polymer ?
#
loop_
_entity_poly.entity_id
_entity_poly.type
_entity_poly.pdbx_seq_one_letter_code
_entity_poly.pdbx_strand_id
1 'polypeptide(L)'
;MANTLRLYLTCIRNTLEAAMCLQNFPCQEVERHNKPEVELKTSPELILNPISICRNESEKCLIETSINSLRISLKVKQTDELENILTKKFLRFLSMRAEAFQVLRRKPVQGYDISFLITNYHCEELQKQRLIDFIVQFMEDIDKEISELKMSVNTRGRLVATEFLKQFI
;
A
#
# COMPACT_ATOMS: atom_id res chain seq x y z
N MET A 1 -14.38 -7.86 -16.94
CA MET A 1 -13.88 -7.06 -15.79
C MET A 1 -12.41 -7.35 -15.41
N ALA A 2 -11.88 -8.58 -15.58
CA ALA A 2 -10.46 -8.90 -15.34
C ALA A 2 -9.46 -8.05 -16.17
N ASN A 3 -9.85 -7.64 -17.38
CA ASN A 3 -8.99 -6.86 -18.27
C ASN A 3 -8.63 -5.45 -17.73
N THR A 4 -9.46 -4.88 -16.85
CA THR A 4 -9.23 -3.55 -16.25
C THR A 4 -8.18 -3.57 -15.13
N LEU A 5 -8.09 -4.67 -14.37
CA LEU A 5 -7.10 -4.83 -13.31
C LEU A 5 -5.69 -4.83 -13.89
N ARG A 6 -5.48 -5.63 -14.94
CA ARG A 6 -4.18 -5.71 -15.62
C ARG A 6 -3.72 -4.33 -16.11
N LEU A 7 -4.60 -3.58 -16.77
CA LEU A 7 -4.27 -2.24 -17.26
C LEU A 7 -3.95 -1.26 -16.11
N TYR A 8 -4.71 -1.33 -15.02
CA TYR A 8 -4.46 -0.53 -13.82
C TYR A 8 -3.09 -0.83 -13.19
N LEU A 9 -2.76 -2.11 -12.99
CA LEU A 9 -1.47 -2.55 -12.45
C LEU A 9 -0.30 -2.21 -13.40
N THR A 10 -0.49 -2.35 -14.72
CA THR A 10 0.52 -1.94 -15.71
C THR A 10 0.76 -0.43 -15.68
N CYS A 11 -0.30 0.38 -15.56
CA CYS A 11 -0.18 1.83 -15.43
C CYS A 11 0.60 2.23 -14.17
N ILE A 12 0.27 1.61 -13.03
CA ILE A 12 1.00 1.82 -11.77
C ILE A 12 2.47 1.40 -11.92
N ARG A 13 2.74 0.21 -12.45
CA ARG A 13 4.11 -0.27 -12.69
C ARG A 13 4.93 0.72 -13.50
N ASN A 14 4.42 1.19 -14.64
CA ASN A 14 5.13 2.13 -15.50
C ASN A 14 5.34 3.49 -14.80
N THR A 15 4.36 3.93 -14.01
CA THR A 15 4.48 5.17 -13.24
C THR A 15 5.53 5.05 -12.14
N LEU A 16 5.57 3.91 -11.44
CA LEU A 16 6.58 3.63 -10.43
C LEU A 16 7.98 3.51 -11.03
N GLU A 17 8.10 2.91 -12.22
CA GLU A 17 9.37 2.81 -12.95
C GLU A 17 9.98 4.19 -13.24
N ALA A 18 9.13 5.14 -13.65
CA ALA A 18 9.51 6.53 -13.91
C ALA A 18 9.70 7.35 -12.63
N ALA A 19 8.94 7.07 -11.56
CA ALA A 19 8.98 7.80 -10.30
C ALA A 19 10.16 7.37 -9.40
N MET A 20 10.60 6.11 -9.46
CA MET A 20 11.72 5.59 -8.67
C MET A 20 13.08 5.97 -9.25
N CYS A 21 13.28 7.26 -9.52
CA CYS A 21 14.57 7.86 -9.92
C CYS A 21 15.17 8.66 -8.76
N LEU A 22 15.26 8.01 -7.59
CA LEU A 22 15.65 8.63 -6.34
C LEU A 22 17.17 8.83 -6.25
N GLN A 23 17.58 9.93 -5.65
CA GLN A 23 18.99 10.26 -5.41
C GLN A 23 19.21 10.58 -3.94
N ASN A 24 20.42 10.30 -3.45
CA ASN A 24 20.80 10.72 -2.10
C ASN A 24 20.86 12.25 -2.06
N PHE A 25 20.00 12.86 -1.23
CA PHE A 25 19.89 14.32 -1.12
C PHE A 25 19.82 14.71 0.36
N PRO A 26 20.76 15.55 0.87
CA PRO A 26 20.78 16.00 2.26
C PRO A 26 19.65 17.00 2.53
N CYS A 27 19.15 17.03 3.76
CA CYS A 27 18.12 17.97 4.19
C CYS A 27 18.66 19.41 4.15
N GLN A 28 17.91 20.32 3.52
CA GLN A 28 18.30 21.74 3.43
C GLN A 28 18.06 22.51 4.74
N GLU A 29 17.07 22.11 5.53
CA GLU A 29 16.65 22.81 6.75
C GLU A 29 17.48 22.45 7.98
N VAL A 30 17.99 21.22 8.05
CA VAL A 30 18.68 20.70 9.23
C VAL A 30 20.04 20.15 8.84
N GLU A 31 21.09 20.80 9.35
CA GLU A 31 22.48 20.42 9.09
C GLU A 31 22.73 18.95 9.44
N ARG A 32 23.41 18.21 8.56
CA ARG A 32 23.80 16.80 8.75
C ARG A 32 22.64 15.80 8.88
N HIS A 33 21.42 16.20 8.54
CA HIS A 33 20.30 15.27 8.43
C HIS A 33 20.06 14.88 6.97
N ASN A 34 19.62 13.63 6.76
CA ASN A 34 18.98 13.19 5.53
C ASN A 34 17.59 12.67 5.89
N LYS A 35 16.56 13.36 5.38
CA LYS A 35 15.16 13.06 5.68
C LYS A 35 14.40 12.86 4.36
N PRO A 36 13.39 11.99 4.34
CA PRO A 36 12.55 11.82 3.15
C PRO A 36 11.76 13.11 2.87
N GLU A 37 12.10 13.81 1.79
CA GLU A 37 11.51 15.11 1.43
C GLU A 37 10.00 15.02 1.17
N VAL A 38 9.49 13.86 0.69
CA VAL A 38 8.05 13.62 0.48
C VAL A 38 7.23 13.64 1.80
N GLU A 39 7.86 13.39 2.94
CA GLU A 39 7.24 13.45 4.26
C GLU A 39 7.38 14.84 4.89
N LEU A 40 8.54 15.48 4.72
CA LEU A 40 8.83 16.76 5.36
C LEU A 40 8.10 17.93 4.70
N LYS A 41 8.03 17.93 3.36
CA LYS A 41 7.34 18.94 2.54
C LYS A 41 7.74 20.40 2.84
N THR A 42 8.97 20.64 3.29
CA THR A 42 9.49 21.99 3.55
C THR A 42 9.99 22.68 2.29
N SER A 43 10.63 21.93 1.40
CA SER A 43 11.23 22.42 0.15
C SER A 43 10.36 22.04 -1.05
N PRO A 44 9.43 22.90 -1.51
CA PRO A 44 8.47 22.56 -2.56
C PRO A 44 9.15 22.23 -3.90
N GLU A 45 10.33 22.77 -4.17
CA GLU A 45 11.11 22.51 -5.38
C GLU A 45 11.65 21.07 -5.46
N LEU A 46 11.72 20.36 -4.32
CA LEU A 46 12.16 18.97 -4.24
C LEU A 46 11.00 17.98 -4.40
N ILE A 47 9.76 18.47 -4.44
CA ILE A 47 8.54 17.67 -4.50
C ILE A 47 7.99 17.73 -5.92
N LEU A 48 7.71 16.56 -6.50
CA LEU A 48 7.07 16.46 -7.80
C LEU A 48 5.55 16.44 -7.66
N ASN A 49 4.86 16.71 -8.78
CA ASN A 49 3.41 16.68 -8.82
C ASN A 49 2.87 15.29 -8.43
N PRO A 50 1.96 15.21 -7.44
CA PRO A 50 1.31 13.96 -7.07
C PRO A 50 0.50 13.38 -8.22
N ILE A 51 0.62 12.07 -8.43
CA ILE A 51 -0.11 11.32 -9.46
C ILE A 51 -1.13 10.42 -8.79
N SER A 52 -2.40 10.56 -9.15
CA SER A 52 -3.47 9.65 -8.70
C SER A 52 -3.93 8.79 -9.87
N ILE A 53 -3.81 7.47 -9.72
CA ILE A 53 -4.29 6.48 -10.68
C ILE A 53 -5.50 5.81 -10.06
N CYS A 54 -6.65 5.89 -10.72
CA CYS A 54 -7.91 5.33 -10.22
C CYS A 54 -8.40 4.26 -11.18
N ARG A 55 -8.76 3.09 -10.64
CA ARG A 55 -9.45 2.05 -11.40
C ARG A 55 -10.96 2.24 -11.37
N ASN A 56 -11.47 2.68 -10.22
CA ASN A 56 -12.86 3.03 -9.95
C ASN A 56 -12.90 3.99 -8.74
N GLU A 57 -14.09 4.40 -8.30
CA GLU A 57 -14.27 5.33 -7.18
C GLU A 57 -13.72 4.78 -5.84
N SER A 58 -13.72 3.45 -5.69
CA SER A 58 -13.34 2.74 -4.46
C SER A 58 -11.90 2.23 -4.45
N GLU A 59 -11.19 2.29 -5.59
CA GLU A 59 -9.86 1.69 -5.78
C GLU A 59 -8.94 2.68 -6.50
N LYS A 60 -7.97 3.20 -5.75
CA LYS A 60 -7.06 4.25 -6.20
C LYS A 60 -5.67 4.12 -5.59
N CYS A 61 -4.67 4.55 -6.34
CA CYS A 61 -3.28 4.61 -5.94
C CYS A 61 -2.81 6.06 -6.07
N LEU A 62 -2.31 6.63 -4.97
CA LEU A 62 -1.66 7.95 -4.95
C LEU A 62 -0.15 7.75 -4.87
N ILE A 63 0.57 8.36 -5.80
CA ILE A 63 2.01 8.33 -5.89
C ILE A 63 2.50 9.77 -5.71
N GLU A 64 3.25 10.01 -4.65
CA GLU A 64 3.90 11.28 -4.35
C GLU A 64 5.40 11.07 -4.41
N THR A 65 6.09 11.83 -5.27
CA THR A 65 7.53 11.67 -5.53
C THR A 65 8.27 12.92 -5.08
N SER A 66 9.49 12.71 -4.60
CA SER A 66 10.47 13.77 -4.33
C SER A 66 11.84 13.33 -4.84
N ILE A 67 12.85 14.18 -4.68
CA ILE A 67 14.23 13.89 -5.09
C ILE A 67 14.83 12.63 -4.44
N ASN A 68 14.56 12.39 -3.15
CA ASN A 68 15.19 11.31 -2.37
C ASN A 68 14.20 10.26 -1.84
N SER A 69 12.90 10.46 -2.03
CA SER A 69 11.89 9.57 -1.50
C SER A 69 10.60 9.56 -2.32
N LEU A 70 9.89 8.44 -2.26
CA LEU A 70 8.64 8.15 -2.94
C LEU A 70 7.64 7.61 -1.92
N ARG A 71 6.43 8.18 -1.89
CA ARG A 71 5.32 7.66 -1.10
C ARG A 71 4.25 7.10 -2.02
N ILE A 72 3.82 5.88 -1.74
CA ILE A 72 2.78 5.17 -2.49
C ILE A 72 1.66 4.84 -1.53
N SER A 73 0.45 5.35 -1.77
CA SER A 73 -0.71 5.12 -0.91
C SER A 73 -1.83 4.44 -1.67
N LEU A 74 -2.32 3.33 -1.12
CA LEU A 74 -3.29 2.47 -1.76
C LEU A 74 -4.63 2.51 -1.03
N LYS A 75 -5.70 2.66 -1.81
CA LYS A 75 -7.08 2.45 -1.38
C LYS A 75 -7.56 1.14 -1.99
N VAL A 76 -7.95 0.22 -1.12
CA VAL A 76 -8.38 -1.14 -1.47
C VAL A 76 -9.90 -1.16 -1.61
N LYS A 77 -10.40 -1.91 -2.58
CA LYS A 77 -11.84 -2.06 -2.81
C LYS A 77 -12.48 -2.78 -1.62
N GLN A 78 -13.54 -2.19 -1.08
CA GLN A 78 -14.31 -2.73 0.05
C GLN A 78 -15.79 -2.74 -0.36
N THR A 79 -16.40 -3.92 -0.49
CA THR A 79 -17.79 -4.06 -0.98
C THR A 79 -18.83 -4.07 0.13
N ASP A 80 -18.46 -4.48 1.34
CA ASP A 80 -19.35 -4.52 2.50
C ASP A 80 -18.61 -4.20 3.81
N GLU A 81 -19.38 -4.12 4.91
CA GLU A 81 -18.85 -3.79 6.24
C GLU A 81 -17.87 -4.85 6.77
N LEU A 82 -18.10 -6.13 6.45
CA LEU A 82 -17.21 -7.21 6.86
C LEU A 82 -15.85 -7.06 6.18
N GLU A 83 -15.81 -6.83 4.86
CA GLU A 83 -14.59 -6.55 4.11
C GLU A 83 -13.89 -5.29 4.62
N ASN A 84 -14.62 -4.23 4.96
CA ASN A 84 -14.03 -3.03 5.55
C ASN A 84 -13.29 -3.34 6.86
N ILE A 85 -13.92 -4.10 7.76
CA ILE A 85 -13.30 -4.51 9.03
C ILE A 85 -12.10 -5.43 8.79
N LEU A 86 -12.23 -6.41 7.89
CA LEU A 86 -11.16 -7.36 7.56
C LEU A 86 -9.95 -6.62 6.96
N THR A 87 -10.18 -5.77 5.95
CA THR A 87 -9.15 -4.95 5.32
C THR A 87 -8.41 -4.10 6.34
N LYS A 88 -9.15 -3.37 7.19
CA LYS A 88 -8.58 -2.52 8.23
C LYS A 88 -7.72 -3.30 9.22
N LYS A 89 -8.18 -4.48 9.66
CA LYS A 89 -7.43 -5.33 10.60
C LYS A 89 -6.19 -5.95 9.95
N PHE A 90 -6.32 -6.47 8.73
CA PHE A 90 -5.23 -7.08 7.97
C PHE A 90 -4.12 -6.07 7.67
N LEU A 91 -4.47 -4.89 7.17
CA LEU A 91 -3.48 -3.86 6.84
C LEU A 91 -2.85 -3.23 8.08
N ARG A 92 -3.63 -3.07 9.17
CA ARG A 92 -3.05 -2.67 10.45
C ARG A 92 -2.03 -3.69 10.94
N PHE A 93 -2.31 -4.98 10.80
CA PHE A 93 -1.39 -6.05 11.16
C PHE A 93 -0.09 -6.00 10.37
N LEU A 94 -0.16 -5.77 9.05
CA LEU A 94 1.03 -5.55 8.22
C LEU A 94 1.81 -4.31 8.66
N SER A 95 1.12 -3.21 8.94
CA SER A 95 1.74 -1.95 9.37
C SER A 95 2.46 -2.07 10.72
N MET A 96 2.00 -2.95 11.61
CA MET A 96 2.68 -3.25 12.88
C MET A 96 4.02 -3.97 12.69
N ARG A 97 4.29 -4.52 11.50
CA ARG A 97 5.53 -5.23 11.15
C ARG A 97 6.45 -4.41 10.25
N ALA A 98 6.22 -3.09 10.16
CA ALA A 98 7.01 -2.18 9.34
C ALA A 98 8.52 -2.16 9.69
N GLU A 99 8.93 -2.64 10.87
CA GLU A 99 10.36 -2.77 11.21
C GLU A 99 11.05 -3.90 10.43
N ALA A 100 10.36 -5.04 10.25
CA ALA A 100 10.83 -6.12 9.40
C ALA A 100 10.60 -5.82 7.90
N PHE A 101 9.63 -4.96 7.61
CA PHE A 101 9.25 -4.56 6.27
C PHE A 101 9.47 -3.06 6.07
N GLN A 102 10.74 -2.69 5.91
CA GLN A 102 11.24 -1.30 6.04
C GLN A 102 10.55 -0.28 5.12
N VAL A 103 10.01 -0.72 3.98
CA VAL A 103 9.31 0.16 3.03
C VAL A 103 7.85 0.47 3.42
N LEU A 104 7.30 -0.14 4.47
CA LEU A 104 5.93 0.15 4.94
C LEU A 104 5.91 1.36 5.88
N ARG A 105 4.92 2.24 5.70
CA ARG A 105 4.62 3.29 6.69
C ARG A 105 3.81 2.69 7.82
N ARG A 106 4.16 3.06 9.07
CA ARG A 106 3.43 2.67 10.29
C ARG A 106 1.98 3.15 10.32
N LYS A 107 1.71 4.27 9.65
CA LYS A 107 0.38 4.86 9.52
C LYS A 107 0.12 5.19 8.04
N PRO A 108 -1.03 4.81 7.47
CA PRO A 108 -1.38 5.20 6.11
C PRO A 108 -1.66 6.71 6.01
N VAL A 109 -1.61 7.24 4.79
CA VAL A 109 -2.10 8.58 4.47
C VAL A 109 -3.62 8.63 4.70
N GLN A 110 -4.13 9.78 5.13
CA GLN A 110 -5.56 9.96 5.36
C GLN A 110 -6.36 9.68 4.09
N GLY A 111 -7.42 8.87 4.21
CA GLY A 111 -8.25 8.45 3.08
C GLY A 111 -7.70 7.26 2.27
N TYR A 112 -6.58 6.67 2.69
CA TYR A 112 -5.99 5.47 2.11
C TYR A 112 -5.87 4.38 3.19
N ASP A 113 -5.78 3.12 2.76
CA ASP A 113 -5.80 1.97 3.68
C ASP A 113 -4.38 1.52 4.07
N ILE A 114 -3.40 1.66 3.17
CA ILE A 114 -1.99 1.37 3.41
C ILE A 114 -1.09 2.33 2.65
N SER A 115 0.10 2.61 3.17
CA SER A 115 1.09 3.44 2.49
C SER A 115 2.49 2.85 2.61
N PHE A 116 3.27 3.00 1.55
CA PHE A 116 4.68 2.66 1.47
C PHE A 116 5.51 3.94 1.40
N LEU A 117 6.70 3.90 1.96
CA LEU A 117 7.72 4.94 1.87
C LEU A 117 9.01 4.31 1.38
N ILE A 118 9.41 4.66 0.16
CA ILE A 118 10.64 4.21 -0.47
C ILE A 118 11.61 5.39 -0.46
N THR A 119 12.85 5.17 -0.03
CA THR A 119 13.90 6.19 0.04
C THR A 119 15.03 5.80 -0.91
N ASN A 120 15.97 6.71 -1.17
CA ASN A 120 17.18 6.42 -1.91
C ASN A 120 17.96 5.24 -1.29
N TYR A 121 18.00 5.13 0.04
CA TYR A 121 18.66 4.03 0.74
C TYR A 121 18.07 2.66 0.38
N HIS A 122 16.74 2.55 0.27
CA HIS A 122 16.11 1.32 -0.17
C HIS A 122 16.48 0.98 -1.63
N CYS A 123 16.65 1.99 -2.50
CA CYS A 123 17.09 1.76 -3.88
C CYS A 123 18.59 1.46 -4.01
N GLU A 124 19.41 1.81 -3.01
CA GLU A 124 20.82 1.46 -2.92
C GLU A 124 21.01 0.01 -2.43
N GLU A 125 20.19 -0.43 -1.46
CA GLU A 125 20.27 -1.78 -0.89
C GLU A 125 19.47 -2.83 -1.69
N LEU A 126 18.36 -2.44 -2.29
CA LEU A 126 17.43 -3.33 -2.99
C LEU A 126 17.33 -2.98 -4.47
N GLN A 127 17.13 -4.01 -5.30
CA GLN A 127 16.91 -3.80 -6.73
C GLN A 127 15.58 -3.09 -6.99
N LYS A 128 15.64 -1.94 -7.66
CA LYS A 128 14.45 -1.14 -8.05
C LYS A 128 13.32 -1.98 -8.63
N GLN A 129 13.63 -2.86 -9.59
CA GLN A 129 12.64 -3.72 -10.23
C GLN A 129 11.93 -4.65 -9.24
N ARG A 130 12.66 -5.20 -8.26
CA ARG A 130 12.07 -6.07 -7.23
C ARG A 130 11.15 -5.31 -6.29
N LEU A 131 11.46 -4.04 -5.98
CA LEU A 131 10.56 -3.19 -5.20
C LEU A 131 9.25 -2.93 -5.95
N ILE A 132 9.34 -2.62 -7.25
CA ILE A 132 8.17 -2.40 -8.10
C ILE A 132 7.34 -3.69 -8.20
N ASP A 133 7.99 -4.82 -8.47
CA ASP A 133 7.34 -6.13 -8.51
C ASP A 133 6.64 -6.45 -7.19
N PHE A 134 7.31 -6.20 -6.06
CA PHE A 134 6.71 -6.39 -4.74
C PHE A 134 5.45 -5.55 -4.55
N ILE A 135 5.47 -4.25 -4.89
CA ILE A 135 4.30 -3.38 -4.73
C ILE A 135 3.15 -3.84 -5.63
N VAL A 136 3.43 -4.19 -6.89
CA VAL A 136 2.41 -4.68 -7.83
C VAL A 136 1.84 -6.02 -7.37
N GLN A 137 2.69 -6.95 -6.92
CA GLN A 137 2.26 -8.23 -6.38
C GLN A 137 1.39 -8.05 -5.13
N PHE A 138 1.81 -7.17 -4.22
CA PHE A 138 1.04 -6.82 -3.03
C PHE A 138 -0.37 -6.32 -3.39
N MET A 139 -0.49 -5.47 -4.42
CA MET A 139 -1.78 -4.99 -4.92
C MET A 139 -2.64 -6.09 -5.54
N GLU A 140 -2.04 -7.12 -6.13
CA GLU A 140 -2.77 -8.24 -6.71
C GLU A 140 -3.26 -9.22 -5.64
N ASP A 141 -2.44 -9.49 -4.63
CA ASP A 141 -2.73 -10.51 -3.62
C ASP A 141 -3.64 -10.03 -2.51
N ILE A 142 -3.68 -8.72 -2.22
CA ILE A 142 -4.52 -8.17 -1.16
C ILE A 142 -6.01 -8.48 -1.36
N ASP A 143 -6.50 -8.40 -2.60
CA ASP A 143 -7.89 -8.71 -2.93
C ASP A 143 -8.21 -10.19 -2.72
N LYS A 144 -7.25 -11.08 -3.05
CA LYS A 144 -7.37 -12.53 -2.86
C LYS A 144 -7.41 -12.86 -1.37
N GLU A 145 -6.46 -12.32 -0.60
CA GLU A 145 -6.35 -12.53 0.85
C GLU A 145 -7.61 -12.05 1.60
N ILE A 146 -8.14 -10.86 1.27
CA ILE A 146 -9.37 -10.37 1.90
C ILE A 146 -10.56 -11.27 1.55
N SER A 147 -10.65 -11.73 0.30
CA SER A 147 -11.70 -12.65 -0.14
C SER A 147 -11.63 -13.98 0.60
N GLU A 148 -10.44 -14.54 0.78
CA GLU A 148 -10.20 -15.77 1.53
C GLU A 148 -10.55 -15.61 3.02
N LEU A 149 -10.15 -14.50 3.64
CA LEU A 149 -10.52 -14.17 5.03
C LEU A 149 -12.03 -14.09 5.20
N LYS A 150 -12.74 -13.45 4.26
CA LYS A 150 -14.21 -13.35 4.27
C LYS A 150 -14.86 -14.73 4.20
N MET A 151 -14.40 -15.58 3.28
CA MET A 151 -14.89 -16.96 3.15
C MET A 151 -14.60 -17.80 4.39
N SER A 152 -13.44 -17.61 5.03
CA SER A 152 -13.07 -18.26 6.28
C SER A 152 -13.99 -17.88 7.44
N VAL A 153 -14.32 -16.58 7.58
CA VAL A 153 -15.26 -16.10 8.60
C VAL A 153 -16.65 -16.69 8.39
N ASN A 154 -17.18 -16.64 7.16
CA ASN A 154 -18.50 -17.19 6.85
C ASN A 154 -18.58 -18.70 7.08
N THR A 155 -17.53 -19.44 6.69
CA THR A 155 -17.48 -20.89 6.88
C THR A 155 -17.43 -21.26 8.36
N ARG A 156 -16.60 -20.56 9.15
CA ARG A 156 -16.56 -20.77 10.61
C ARG A 156 -17.88 -20.37 11.29
N GLY A 157 -18.51 -19.27 10.88
CA GLY A 157 -19.82 -18.86 11.39
C GLY A 157 -20.89 -19.95 11.18
N ARG A 158 -20.95 -20.55 9.98
CA ARG A 158 -21.87 -21.67 9.69
C ARG A 158 -21.58 -22.91 10.51
N LEU A 159 -20.30 -23.24 10.72
CA LEU A 159 -19.91 -24.40 11.54
C LEU A 159 -20.34 -24.21 12.99
N VAL A 160 -20.04 -23.04 13.58
CA VAL A 160 -20.43 -22.72 14.96
C VAL A 160 -21.95 -22.76 15.13
N ALA A 161 -22.71 -22.19 14.20
CA ALA A 161 -24.18 -22.22 14.26
C ALA A 161 -24.72 -23.66 14.16
N THR A 162 -24.18 -24.47 13.25
CA THR A 162 -24.58 -25.88 13.09
C THR A 162 -24.30 -26.69 14.36
N GLU A 163 -23.10 -26.56 14.93
CA GLU A 163 -22.72 -27.29 16.16
C GLU A 163 -23.54 -26.85 17.37
N PHE A 164 -23.87 -25.56 17.48
CA PHE A 164 -24.73 -25.07 18.55
C PHE A 164 -26.16 -25.63 18.44
N LEU A 165 -26.74 -25.63 17.23
CA LEU A 165 -28.12 -26.11 17.01
C LEU A 165 -28.28 -27.62 17.21
N LYS A 166 -27.23 -28.41 16.96
CA LYS A 166 -27.21 -29.85 17.29
C LYS A 166 -27.44 -30.16 18.76
N GLN A 167 -27.23 -29.20 19.67
CA GLN A 167 -27.48 -29.40 21.10
C GLN A 167 -28.96 -29.35 21.46
N PHE A 168 -29.82 -28.86 20.56
CA PHE A 168 -31.26 -28.68 20.77
C PHE A 168 -32.11 -29.66 19.96
N ILE A 169 -31.48 -30.56 19.21
CA ILE A 169 -32.09 -31.66 18.45
C ILE A 169 -31.71 -32.96 19.15
#